data_AF-A0A6I9PPH2-F1
#
_entry.id   AF-A0A6I9PPH2-F1
#
_cell.length_a   1.000
_cell.length_b   1.000
_cell.length_c   1.000
_cell.angle_alpha   90.00
_cell.angle_beta   90.00
_cell.angle_gamma   90.00
#
_symmetry.space_group_name_H-M   'P 1'
#
loop_
_entity.id
_entity.type
_entity.pdbx_description
1 polymer ?
#
loop_
_entity_poly.entity_id
_entity_poly.type
_entity_poly.pdbx_seq_one_letter_code
_entity_poly.pdbx_strand_id
1 'polypeptide(L)'
;CLSVCVQELGVGNIDRCRGFSSHLFKLLLQQRQRLAGLTAQWLHLRRLTDSVQGLKADLQGHSEAPGCTLPPQASLREWVGRGQALAAQCSTLLQQLAWLLECCPEDLQQKEEGGGGRQLTLRCPSPLATQRQPPGCLLRRGDPAWNQLNQSMNLMLKQTQDLKVELDGVAQQTSERQLHSR
;
A
#
# COMPACT_ATOMS: atom_id res chain seq x y z
N CYS A 1 33.31 -73.11 4.39
CA CYS A 1 32.98 -73.32 5.82
C CYS A 1 31.60 -72.79 6.26
N LEU A 2 30.65 -72.50 5.35
CA LEU A 2 29.30 -72.03 5.72
C LEU A 2 28.22 -73.12 5.73
N SER A 3 28.53 -74.35 5.31
CA SER A 3 27.51 -75.40 5.15
C SER A 3 27.17 -76.15 6.44
N VAL A 4 27.95 -75.99 7.51
CA VAL A 4 27.74 -76.74 8.78
C VAL A 4 26.80 -75.99 9.75
N CYS A 5 26.61 -74.68 9.60
CA CYS A 5 25.75 -73.92 10.51
C CYS A 5 24.25 -74.18 10.30
N VAL A 6 23.84 -74.71 9.14
CA VAL A 6 22.41 -74.87 8.80
C VAL A 6 21.80 -76.13 9.43
N GLN A 7 22.61 -77.14 9.77
CA GLN A 7 22.10 -78.44 10.19
C GLN A 7 21.82 -78.55 11.70
N GLU A 8 22.32 -77.61 12.51
CA GLU A 8 22.16 -77.59 13.98
C GLU A 8 21.56 -76.26 14.50
N LEU A 9 20.86 -75.52 13.63
CA LEU A 9 20.04 -74.38 14.06
C LEU A 9 18.62 -74.89 14.31
N GLY A 10 18.38 -75.45 15.49
CA GLY A 10 17.01 -75.76 15.93
C GLY A 10 16.11 -74.52 15.79
N VAL A 11 14.85 -74.72 15.42
CA VAL A 11 13.86 -73.66 15.14
C VAL A 11 13.87 -72.54 16.19
N GLY A 12 14.06 -72.90 17.47
CA GLY A 12 14.16 -71.93 18.57
C GLY A 12 15.37 -70.98 18.51
N ASN A 13 16.49 -71.36 17.89
CA ASN A 13 17.62 -70.44 17.71
C ASN A 13 17.36 -69.42 16.58
N ILE A 14 16.66 -69.85 15.52
CA ILE A 14 16.21 -68.97 14.42
C ILE A 14 15.22 -67.93 14.96
N ASP A 15 14.26 -68.34 15.78
CA ASP A 15 13.28 -67.42 16.39
C ASP A 15 13.94 -66.42 17.34
N ARG A 16 14.95 -66.84 18.11
CA ARG A 16 15.75 -65.94 18.96
C ARG A 16 16.54 -64.92 18.14
N CYS A 17 17.20 -65.35 17.07
CA CYS A 17 17.91 -64.43 16.17
C CYS A 17 16.96 -63.42 15.50
N ARG A 18 15.75 -63.85 15.14
CA ARG A 18 14.70 -62.98 14.60
C ARG A 18 14.18 -61.96 15.63
N GLY A 19 13.98 -62.39 16.87
CA GLY A 19 13.60 -61.51 17.98
C GLY A 19 14.70 -60.48 18.28
N PHE A 20 15.96 -60.91 18.31
CA PHE A 20 17.10 -60.03 18.53
C PHE A 20 17.26 -59.00 17.40
N SER A 21 17.21 -59.42 16.14
CA SER A 21 17.34 -58.50 15.00
C SER A 21 16.18 -57.51 14.95
N SER A 22 14.95 -57.95 15.19
CA SER A 22 13.78 -57.07 15.31
C SER A 22 13.94 -56.03 16.43
N HIS A 23 14.45 -56.44 17.59
CA HIS A 23 14.71 -55.52 18.70
C HIS A 23 15.81 -54.51 18.35
N LEU A 24 16.88 -54.96 17.72
CA LEU A 24 17.99 -54.10 17.29
C LEU A 24 17.53 -53.09 16.24
N PHE A 25 16.71 -53.49 15.27
CA PHE A 25 16.09 -52.56 14.31
C PHE A 25 15.20 -51.52 15.00
N LYS A 26 14.39 -51.93 15.98
CA LYS A 26 13.56 -50.99 16.76
C LYS A 26 14.43 -49.96 17.49
N LEU A 27 15.52 -50.39 18.13
CA LEU A 27 16.46 -49.49 18.79
C LEU A 27 17.12 -48.52 17.80
N LEU A 28 17.57 -49.02 16.63
CA LEU A 28 18.17 -48.18 15.59
C LEU A 28 17.19 -47.13 15.06
N LEU A 29 15.93 -47.50 14.85
CA LEU A 29 14.88 -46.56 14.42
C LEU A 29 14.63 -45.47 15.49
N GLN A 30 14.54 -45.86 16.77
CA GLN A 30 14.40 -44.90 17.87
C GLN A 30 15.61 -43.97 17.98
N GLN A 31 16.82 -44.49 17.84
CA GLN A 31 18.04 -43.68 17.84
C GLN A 31 18.06 -42.69 16.68
N ARG A 32 17.71 -43.12 15.46
CA ARG A 32 17.62 -42.24 14.29
C ARG A 32 16.59 -41.12 14.48
N GLN A 33 15.42 -41.43 15.04
CA GLN A 33 14.39 -40.42 15.33
C GLN A 33 14.87 -39.40 16.38
N ARG A 34 15.54 -39.86 17.45
CA ARG A 34 16.12 -38.98 18.46
C ARG A 34 17.19 -38.07 17.88
N LEU A 35 18.09 -38.61 17.05
CA LEU A 35 19.12 -37.84 16.38
C LEU A 35 18.52 -36.78 15.45
N ALA A 36 17.51 -37.14 14.65
CA ALA A 36 16.81 -36.18 13.79
C ALA A 36 16.17 -35.04 14.59
N GLY A 37 15.55 -35.35 15.73
CA GLY A 37 15.00 -34.34 16.66
C GLY A 37 16.08 -33.40 17.20
N LEU A 38 17.22 -33.93 17.64
CA LEU A 38 18.35 -33.13 18.11
C LEU A 38 18.94 -32.25 16.99
N THR A 39 19.05 -32.78 15.77
CA THR A 39 19.54 -31.99 14.64
C THR A 39 18.60 -30.82 14.32
N ALA A 40 17.28 -31.06 14.36
CA ALA A 40 16.30 -29.99 14.16
C ALA A 40 16.39 -28.90 15.24
N GLN A 41 16.52 -29.30 16.51
CA GLN A 41 16.71 -28.36 17.63
C GLN A 41 18.02 -27.56 17.49
N TRP A 42 19.12 -28.22 17.11
CA TRP A 42 20.39 -27.55 16.88
C TRP A 42 20.34 -26.53 15.73
N LEU A 43 19.67 -26.87 14.62
CA LEU A 43 19.47 -25.92 13.51
C LEU A 43 18.64 -24.71 13.95
N HIS A 44 17.61 -24.94 14.77
CA HIS A 44 16.79 -23.85 15.31
C HIS A 44 17.61 -22.93 16.22
N LEU A 45 18.40 -23.50 17.14
CA LEU A 45 19.30 -22.73 18.00
C LEU A 45 20.32 -21.94 17.19
N ARG A 46 20.93 -22.55 16.17
CA ARG A 46 21.88 -21.87 15.29
C ARG A 46 21.24 -20.66 14.62
N ARG A 47 20.02 -20.81 14.08
CA ARG A 47 19.28 -19.69 13.48
C ARG A 47 19.01 -18.57 14.47
N LEU A 48 18.64 -18.90 15.72
CA LEU A 48 18.42 -17.91 16.76
C LEU A 48 19.74 -17.20 17.13
N THR A 49 20.83 -17.94 17.24
CA THR A 49 22.16 -17.36 17.47
C THR A 49 22.58 -16.44 16.33
N ASP A 50 22.41 -16.86 15.08
CA ASP A 50 22.70 -16.03 13.90
C ASP A 50 21.83 -14.76 13.91
N SER A 51 20.56 -14.86 14.32
CA SER A 51 19.66 -13.69 14.43
C SER A 51 20.11 -12.72 15.53
N VAL A 52 20.49 -13.22 16.70
CA VAL A 52 21.00 -12.39 17.80
C VAL A 52 22.35 -11.77 17.44
N GLN A 53 23.20 -12.48 16.72
CA GLN A 53 24.46 -11.94 16.20
C GLN A 53 24.23 -10.87 15.14
N GLY A 54 23.26 -11.06 14.24
CA GLY A 54 22.83 -10.04 13.28
C GLY A 54 22.34 -8.78 13.99
N LEU A 55 21.45 -8.92 14.97
CA LEU A 55 20.98 -7.79 15.79
C LEU A 55 22.13 -7.10 16.53
N LYS A 56 23.09 -7.87 17.07
CA LYS A 56 24.27 -7.31 17.74
C LYS A 56 25.15 -6.53 16.76
N ALA A 57 25.38 -7.05 15.55
CA ALA A 57 26.15 -6.36 14.52
C ALA A 57 25.46 -5.05 14.09
N ASP A 58 24.13 -5.08 13.91
CA ASP A 58 23.34 -3.89 13.61
C ASP A 58 23.45 -2.85 14.73
N LEU A 59 23.31 -3.28 16.00
CA LEU A 59 23.45 -2.40 17.17
C LEU A 59 24.87 -1.85 17.34
N GLN A 60 25.91 -2.65 17.06
CA GLN A 60 27.31 -2.21 17.15
C GLN A 60 27.69 -1.27 16.01
N GLY A 61 27.15 -1.48 14.80
CA GLY A 61 27.27 -0.54 13.69
C GLY A 61 26.49 0.76 13.91
N HIS A 62 25.47 0.74 14.77
CA HIS A 62 24.63 1.89 15.12
C HIS A 62 25.09 2.67 16.37
N SER A 63 26.14 2.24 17.07
CA SER A 63 26.64 2.94 18.27
C SER A 63 27.15 4.36 17.98
N GLU A 64 27.26 4.77 16.70
CA GLU A 64 27.68 6.10 16.27
C GLU A 64 26.51 7.00 15.77
N ALA A 65 25.27 6.51 15.65
CA ALA A 65 24.15 7.27 15.06
C ALA A 65 22.89 7.29 15.95
N PRO A 66 22.48 8.46 16.50
CA PRO A 66 21.31 8.56 17.37
C PRO A 66 20.03 8.61 16.52
N GLY A 67 19.46 7.44 16.21
CA GLY A 67 18.18 7.38 15.52
C GLY A 67 17.63 5.97 15.54
N CYS A 68 16.55 5.75 16.30
CA CYS A 68 15.83 4.48 16.33
C CYS A 68 15.53 4.03 14.90
N THR A 69 16.05 2.87 14.49
CA THR A 69 15.74 2.28 13.19
C THR A 69 14.29 1.82 13.21
N LEU A 70 13.41 2.66 12.67
CA LEU A 70 12.04 2.30 12.40
C LEU A 70 12.02 1.08 11.46
N PRO A 71 11.06 0.15 11.61
CA PRO A 71 10.92 -1.00 10.73
C PRO A 71 10.78 -0.57 9.26
N PRO A 72 11.07 -1.44 8.28
CA PRO A 72 11.11 -1.08 6.86
C PRO A 72 9.80 -0.40 6.39
N GLN A 73 9.86 0.91 6.13
CA GLN A 73 8.70 1.74 5.80
C GLN A 73 8.43 1.87 4.28
N ALA A 74 8.94 0.97 3.45
CA ALA A 74 8.85 1.09 1.99
C ALA A 74 7.40 1.18 1.48
N SER A 75 6.50 0.36 2.03
CA SER A 75 5.07 0.36 1.70
C SER A 75 4.40 1.68 2.08
N LEU A 76 4.71 2.23 3.26
CA LEU A 76 4.17 3.52 3.70
C LEU A 76 4.62 4.66 2.79
N ARG A 77 5.89 4.67 2.38
CA ARG A 77 6.42 5.66 1.43
C ARG A 77 5.74 5.60 0.07
N GLU A 78 5.47 4.38 -0.41
CA GLU A 78 4.73 4.20 -1.66
C GLU A 78 3.29 4.72 -1.54
N TRP A 79 2.61 4.45 -0.42
CA TRP A 79 1.28 5.00 -0.14
C TRP A 79 1.28 6.53 -0.08
N VAL A 80 2.27 7.14 0.58
CA VAL A 80 2.42 8.60 0.62
C VAL A 80 2.64 9.15 -0.79
N GLY A 81 3.53 8.57 -1.59
CA GLY A 81 3.78 8.99 -2.96
C GLY A 81 2.55 8.87 -3.87
N ARG A 82 1.79 7.78 -3.74
CA ARG A 82 0.50 7.62 -4.44
C ARG A 82 -0.52 8.67 -3.99
N GLY A 83 -0.60 8.94 -2.70
CA GLY A 83 -1.44 9.99 -2.12
C GLY A 83 -1.12 11.37 -2.69
N GLN A 84 0.17 11.74 -2.76
CA GLN A 84 0.61 13.01 -3.35
C GLN A 84 0.22 13.13 -4.82
N ALA A 85 0.42 12.06 -5.60
CA ALA A 85 0.07 12.04 -7.01
C ALA A 85 -1.45 12.21 -7.21
N LEU A 86 -2.27 11.53 -6.42
CA LEU A 86 -3.73 11.67 -6.46
C LEU A 86 -4.18 13.06 -6.03
N ALA A 87 -3.64 13.61 -4.94
CA ALA A 87 -3.96 14.96 -4.47
C ALA A 87 -3.60 16.01 -5.53
N ALA A 88 -2.46 15.87 -6.20
CA ALA A 88 -2.07 16.72 -7.32
C ALA A 88 -3.07 16.61 -8.48
N GLN A 89 -3.43 15.40 -8.91
CA GLN A 89 -4.41 15.18 -9.97
C GLN A 89 -5.79 15.77 -9.64
N CYS A 90 -6.29 15.52 -8.42
CA CYS A 90 -7.56 16.09 -7.94
C CYS A 90 -7.52 17.62 -7.94
N SER A 91 -6.41 18.23 -7.50
CA SER A 91 -6.26 19.69 -7.50
C SER A 91 -6.34 20.26 -8.92
N THR A 92 -5.70 19.61 -9.89
CA THR A 92 -5.74 20.03 -11.30
C THR A 92 -7.15 19.90 -11.88
N LEU A 93 -7.83 18.78 -11.63
CA LEU A 93 -9.20 18.56 -12.11
C LEU A 93 -10.19 19.56 -11.52
N LEU A 94 -10.13 19.81 -10.22
CA LEU A 94 -10.99 20.79 -9.55
C LEU A 94 -10.73 22.21 -10.07
N GLN A 95 -9.47 22.54 -10.36
CA GLN A 95 -9.12 23.85 -10.91
C GLN A 95 -9.57 24.00 -12.37
N GLN A 96 -9.50 22.94 -13.16
CA GLN A 96 -10.07 22.91 -14.51
C GLN A 96 -11.60 23.07 -14.48
N LEU A 97 -12.27 22.39 -13.53
CA LEU A 97 -13.71 22.52 -13.33
C LEU A 97 -14.09 23.95 -12.90
N ALA A 98 -13.26 24.60 -12.09
CA ALA A 98 -13.44 25.99 -11.69
C ALA A 98 -13.43 26.93 -12.90
N TRP A 99 -12.45 26.78 -13.78
CA TRP A 99 -12.39 27.57 -15.02
C TRP A 99 -13.62 27.33 -15.92
N LEU A 100 -14.10 26.09 -16.02
CA LEU A 100 -15.33 25.79 -16.76
C LEU A 100 -16.57 26.47 -16.16
N LEU A 101 -16.66 26.51 -14.83
CA LEU A 101 -17.72 27.20 -14.10
C LEU A 101 -17.68 28.72 -14.30
N GLU A 102 -16.48 29.31 -14.41
CA GLU A 102 -16.31 30.74 -14.69
C GLU A 102 -16.72 31.13 -16.11
N CYS A 103 -16.71 30.19 -17.05
CA CYS A 103 -17.19 30.39 -18.42
C CYS A 103 -18.72 30.44 -18.54
N CYS A 104 -19.48 30.15 -17.48
CA CYS A 104 -20.94 30.24 -17.52
C CYS A 104 -21.41 31.68 -17.80
N PRO A 105 -22.43 31.88 -18.64
CA PRO A 105 -22.95 33.21 -18.95
C PRO A 105 -23.54 33.88 -17.70
N GLU A 106 -23.41 35.20 -17.61
CA GLU A 106 -24.07 36.01 -16.59
C GLU A 106 -25.56 36.18 -16.87
N ASP A 107 -26.34 36.43 -15.81
CA ASP A 107 -27.76 36.68 -15.94
C ASP A 107 -28.03 38.08 -16.53
N LEU A 108 -28.67 38.13 -17.70
CA LEU A 108 -28.85 39.36 -18.49
C LEU A 108 -29.91 40.32 -17.92
N GLN A 109 -30.62 39.94 -16.85
CA GLN A 109 -31.74 40.72 -16.31
C GLN A 109 -31.33 42.02 -15.60
N GLN A 110 -30.03 42.25 -15.34
CA GLN A 110 -29.54 43.50 -14.76
C GLN A 110 -29.13 44.58 -15.79
N LYS A 111 -29.17 44.29 -17.11
CA LYS A 111 -28.70 45.20 -18.16
C LYS A 111 -29.73 45.47 -19.27
N GLU A 112 -31.02 45.49 -18.93
CA GLU A 112 -32.10 45.96 -19.82
C GLU A 112 -32.89 47.10 -19.18
N GLU A 113 -32.22 48.18 -18.78
CA GLU A 113 -32.83 49.52 -18.69
C GLU A 113 -32.02 50.47 -19.58
N GLY A 114 -32.49 50.69 -20.81
CA GLY A 114 -32.00 51.75 -21.70
C GLY A 114 -31.30 51.27 -22.97
N GLY A 115 -32.06 51.16 -24.06
CA GLY A 115 -31.51 51.18 -25.42
C GLY A 115 -32.09 50.15 -26.37
N GLY A 116 -33.16 50.53 -27.08
CA GLY A 116 -33.65 49.77 -28.22
C GLY A 116 -32.59 49.69 -29.33
N GLY A 117 -32.14 48.48 -29.65
CA GLY A 117 -31.08 48.30 -30.64
C GLY A 117 -30.75 46.84 -30.92
N ARG A 118 -31.69 46.11 -31.55
CA ARG A 118 -31.46 44.99 -32.49
C ARG A 118 -30.22 44.10 -32.26
N GLN A 119 -30.01 43.58 -31.04
CA GLN A 119 -28.96 42.60 -30.78
C GLN A 119 -29.48 41.18 -31.10
N LEU A 120 -29.50 40.86 -32.39
CA LEU A 120 -29.78 39.51 -32.89
C LEU A 120 -28.70 38.54 -32.38
N THR A 121 -29.00 37.91 -31.25
CA THR A 121 -28.84 36.48 -31.00
C THR A 121 -27.49 35.83 -31.36
N LEU A 122 -26.46 36.11 -30.57
CA LEU A 122 -25.60 35.04 -30.03
C LEU A 122 -26.19 34.56 -28.68
N ARG A 123 -27.52 34.37 -28.65
CA ARG A 123 -28.32 34.16 -27.42
C ARG A 123 -28.28 32.73 -26.88
N CYS A 124 -27.52 31.84 -27.51
CA CYS A 124 -27.53 30.42 -27.19
C CYS A 124 -26.07 29.92 -27.14
N PRO A 125 -25.56 29.44 -25.98
CA PRO A 125 -24.27 28.76 -25.93
C PRO A 125 -24.26 27.46 -26.75
N SER A 126 -25.43 26.98 -27.17
CA SER A 126 -25.59 25.79 -28.01
C SER A 126 -26.71 25.98 -29.03
N PRO A 127 -26.57 25.44 -30.27
CA PRO A 127 -27.62 25.44 -31.30
C PRO A 127 -28.80 24.52 -30.95
N LEU A 128 -28.71 23.73 -29.88
CA LEU A 128 -29.79 22.87 -29.41
C LEU A 128 -30.88 23.69 -28.71
N ALA A 129 -32.15 23.31 -28.90
CA ALA A 129 -33.26 23.89 -28.14
C ALA A 129 -33.07 23.63 -26.63
N THR A 130 -33.42 24.61 -25.79
CA THR A 130 -33.25 24.59 -24.32
C THR A 130 -33.83 23.32 -23.67
N GLN A 131 -34.97 22.83 -24.17
CA GLN A 131 -35.65 21.60 -23.71
C GLN A 131 -34.83 20.32 -23.92
N ARG A 132 -33.84 20.33 -24.83
CA ARG A 132 -32.96 19.20 -25.14
C ARG A 132 -31.56 19.36 -24.56
N GLN A 133 -31.29 20.47 -23.87
CA GLN A 133 -29.99 20.71 -23.27
C GLN A 133 -29.93 20.05 -21.88
N PRO A 134 -28.80 19.45 -21.50
CA PRO A 134 -28.57 19.02 -20.13
C PRO A 134 -28.71 20.19 -19.15
N PRO A 135 -29.18 19.97 -17.92
CA PRO A 135 -29.37 21.03 -16.93
C PRO A 135 -28.08 21.81 -16.62
N GLY A 136 -26.92 21.15 -16.68
CA GLY A 136 -25.62 21.82 -16.52
C GLY A 136 -25.29 22.84 -17.62
N CYS A 137 -25.83 22.68 -18.83
CA CYS A 137 -25.66 23.63 -19.94
C CYS A 137 -26.54 24.88 -19.79
N LEU A 138 -27.54 24.83 -18.91
CA LEU A 138 -28.47 25.93 -18.62
C LEU A 138 -28.00 26.79 -17.45
N LEU A 139 -26.93 26.38 -16.77
CA LEU A 139 -26.40 27.01 -15.56
C LEU A 139 -25.86 28.42 -15.87
N ARG A 140 -26.34 29.43 -15.13
CA ARG A 140 -25.85 30.81 -15.25
C ARG A 140 -25.10 31.25 -14.00
N ARG A 141 -24.14 32.15 -14.20
CA ARG A 141 -23.40 32.75 -13.08
C ARG A 141 -24.35 33.59 -12.24
N GLY A 142 -24.41 33.30 -10.94
CA GLY A 142 -25.31 33.94 -9.99
C GLY A 142 -26.56 33.12 -9.64
N ASP A 143 -26.89 32.09 -10.42
CA ASP A 143 -27.99 31.16 -10.09
C ASP A 143 -27.73 30.47 -8.75
N PRO A 144 -28.78 30.10 -7.98
CA PRO A 144 -28.61 29.36 -6.72
C PRO A 144 -27.85 28.04 -6.93
N ALA A 145 -28.14 27.32 -8.02
CA ALA A 145 -27.46 26.09 -8.37
C ALA A 145 -25.97 26.32 -8.73
N TRP A 146 -25.66 27.41 -9.43
CA TRP A 146 -24.28 27.79 -9.75
C TRP A 146 -23.51 28.16 -8.49
N ASN A 147 -24.10 28.98 -7.62
CA ASN A 147 -23.49 29.39 -6.35
C ASN A 147 -23.22 28.18 -5.46
N GLN A 148 -24.17 27.24 -5.34
CA GLN A 148 -23.98 26.02 -4.57
C GLN A 148 -22.85 25.15 -5.13
N LEU A 149 -22.80 24.96 -6.45
CA LEU A 149 -21.74 24.18 -7.10
C LEU A 149 -20.38 24.84 -6.94
N ASN A 150 -20.30 26.17 -7.14
CA ASN A 150 -19.08 26.94 -6.95
C ASN A 150 -18.60 26.90 -5.48
N GLN A 151 -19.49 27.00 -4.50
CA GLN A 151 -19.15 26.84 -3.08
C GLN A 151 -18.61 25.44 -2.77
N SER A 152 -19.29 24.39 -3.24
CA SER A 152 -18.88 23.00 -3.04
C SER A 152 -17.51 22.74 -3.68
N MET A 153 -17.28 23.22 -4.89
CA MET A 153 -16.01 23.10 -5.59
C MET A 153 -14.88 23.82 -4.87
N ASN A 154 -15.09 25.07 -4.44
CA ASN A 154 -14.07 25.82 -3.69
C ASN A 154 -13.73 25.15 -2.36
N LEU A 155 -14.73 24.58 -1.68
CA LEU A 155 -14.52 23.78 -0.47
C LEU A 155 -13.67 22.54 -0.78
N MET A 156 -13.99 21.76 -1.82
CA MET A 156 -13.21 20.59 -2.22
C MET A 156 -11.80 20.94 -2.67
N LEU A 157 -11.63 22.07 -3.36
CA LEU A 157 -10.32 22.55 -3.79
C LEU A 157 -9.44 22.89 -2.59
N LYS A 158 -10.00 23.59 -1.60
CA LYS A 158 -9.32 23.91 -0.34
C LYS A 158 -8.93 22.65 0.42
N GLN A 159 -9.87 21.73 0.62
CA GLN A 159 -9.60 20.45 1.30
C GLN A 159 -8.49 19.65 0.59
N THR A 160 -8.50 19.62 -0.75
CA THR A 160 -7.49 18.92 -1.53
C THR A 160 -6.12 19.59 -1.42
N GLN A 161 -6.06 20.92 -1.37
CA GLN A 161 -4.82 21.67 -1.15
C GLN A 161 -4.26 21.44 0.26
N ASP A 162 -5.10 21.49 1.29
CA ASP A 162 -4.70 21.22 2.67
C ASP A 162 -4.13 19.80 2.80
N LEU A 163 -4.84 18.81 2.25
CA LEU A 163 -4.37 17.41 2.22
C LEU A 163 -3.06 17.23 1.46
N LYS A 164 -2.88 17.97 0.36
CA LYS A 164 -1.64 17.94 -0.41
C LYS A 164 -0.47 18.47 0.43
N VAL A 165 -0.65 19.59 1.13
CA VAL A 165 0.38 20.18 2.01
C VAL A 165 0.77 19.21 3.13
N GLU A 166 -0.21 18.58 3.78
CA GLU A 166 0.04 17.57 4.81
C GLU A 166 0.86 16.38 4.27
N LEU A 167 0.48 15.85 3.10
CA LEU A 167 1.20 14.74 2.46
C LEU A 167 2.62 15.13 2.03
N ASP A 168 2.80 16.34 1.49
CA ASP A 168 4.11 16.89 1.11
C ASP A 168 5.01 17.08 2.34
N GLY A 169 4.44 17.52 3.47
CA GLY A 169 5.14 17.62 4.75
C GLY A 169 5.62 16.25 5.27
N VAL A 170 4.75 15.22 5.20
CA VAL A 170 5.14 13.85 5.57
C VAL A 170 6.27 13.33 4.68
N ALA A 171 6.20 13.57 3.37
CA ALA A 171 7.24 13.16 2.44
C ALA A 171 8.58 13.86 2.74
N GLN A 172 8.58 15.17 2.99
CA GLN A 172 9.78 15.94 3.35
C GLN A 172 10.42 15.44 4.64
N GLN A 173 9.64 15.19 5.69
CA GLN A 173 10.15 14.63 6.95
C GLN A 173 10.79 13.25 6.75
N THR A 174 10.26 12.42 5.86
CA THR A 174 10.90 11.14 5.53
C THR A 174 12.22 11.31 4.80
N SER A 175 12.33 12.30 3.90
CA SER A 175 13.58 12.60 3.17
C SER A 175 14.63 13.22 4.08
N GLU A 176 14.27 14.21 4.89
CA GLU A 176 15.19 14.87 5.82
C GLU A 176 15.74 13.88 6.85
N ARG A 177 14.91 13.03 7.46
CA ARG A 177 15.39 12.00 8.39
C ARG A 177 16.37 11.00 7.76
N GLN A 178 16.32 10.78 6.43
CA GLN A 178 17.33 9.98 5.72
C GLN A 178 18.63 10.74 5.43
N LEU A 179 18.57 12.07 5.34
CA LEU A 179 19.76 12.91 5.09
C LEU A 179 20.55 13.17 6.37
N HIS A 180 19.88 13.23 7.52
CA HIS A 180 20.53 13.38 8.84
C HIS A 180 21.10 12.07 9.40
N SER A 181 20.95 10.95 8.67
CA SER A 181 21.51 9.64 9.04
C SER A 181 22.74 9.25 8.21
N ARG A 182 23.47 10.24 7.66
CA ARG A 182 24.71 10.06 6.89
C ARG A 182 25.91 10.63 7.62
#